data_AF-A0A7V3RXK2-F1
#
_entry.id   AF-A0A7V3RXK2-F1
#
_cell.length_a   1.000
_cell.length_b   1.000
_cell.length_c   1.000
_cell.angle_alpha   90.00
_cell.angle_beta   90.00
_cell.angle_gamma   90.00
#
_symmetry.space_group_name_H-M   'P 1'
#
loop_
_entity.id
_entity.type
_entity.pdbx_description
1 polymer ?
#
loop_
_entity_poly.entity_id
_entity_poly.type
_entity_poly.pdbx_seq_one_letter_code
_entity_poly.pdbx_strand_id
1 'polypeptide(L)'
;MKRLKRLLLLVIILVAPFISFGGKPGSSSFNPSLFVTPALKYSLIGKGLSLAYEPQLYSMATRIHQELSSSRFELLDVNRSPMASVGFFANPSETTPTVRFLGVTARVNIKLNYFPDTDGGRLSDAMDAFGKDLLVILGDTLGTVQDIGVRGAVLILIYSKAELSDPNYYNEAEAVAVFIPKDALQQFNAYKIRFNQLFEMSEMFVFKGNEQIETLFNEFMQG
;
A
#
# COMPACT_ATOMS: atom_id res chain seq x y z
N MET A 1 13.97 -44.73 -46.18
CA MET A 1 13.10 -43.75 -45.46
C MET A 1 12.72 -44.15 -44.02
N LYS A 2 12.39 -45.41 -43.70
CA LYS A 2 11.99 -45.81 -42.31
C LYS A 2 13.08 -45.63 -41.24
N ARG A 3 14.36 -45.75 -41.59
CA ARG A 3 15.49 -45.58 -40.64
C ARG A 3 15.79 -44.12 -40.28
N LEU A 4 15.58 -43.19 -41.22
CA LEU A 4 15.77 -41.75 -40.98
C LEU A 4 14.71 -41.18 -40.02
N LYS A 5 13.45 -41.65 -40.12
CA LYS A 5 12.38 -41.29 -39.18
C LYS A 5 12.65 -41.77 -37.74
N ARG A 6 13.29 -42.92 -37.56
CA ARG A 6 13.65 -43.44 -36.22
C ARG A 6 14.78 -42.65 -35.58
N LEU A 7 15.74 -42.17 -36.37
CA LEU A 7 16.84 -41.35 -35.87
C LEU A 7 16.33 -39.96 -35.42
N LEU A 8 15.43 -39.35 -36.19
CA LEU A 8 14.86 -38.04 -35.87
C LEU A 8 14.00 -38.08 -34.60
N LEU A 9 13.26 -39.18 -34.38
CA LEU A 9 12.46 -39.37 -33.16
C LEU A 9 13.34 -39.52 -31.91
N LEU A 10 14.49 -40.17 -32.04
CA LEU A 10 15.45 -40.38 -30.94
C LEU A 10 16.14 -39.08 -30.53
N VAL A 11 16.45 -38.20 -31.49
CA VAL A 11 17.02 -36.87 -31.20
C VAL A 11 15.99 -35.98 -30.49
N ILE A 12 14.71 -36.02 -30.88
CA ILE A 12 13.65 -35.24 -30.21
C ILE A 12 13.45 -35.69 -28.75
N ILE A 13 13.50 -37.00 -28.49
CA ILE A 13 13.36 -37.55 -27.11
C ILE A 13 14.59 -37.22 -26.24
N LEU A 14 15.78 -37.13 -26.84
CA LEU A 14 17.02 -36.79 -26.13
C LEU A 14 17.19 -35.28 -25.85
N VAL A 15 16.59 -34.40 -26.65
CA VAL A 15 16.66 -32.94 -26.45
C VAL A 15 15.46 -32.39 -25.67
N ALA A 16 14.33 -33.12 -25.63
CA ALA A 16 13.14 -32.73 -24.87
C ALA A 16 13.34 -32.48 -23.36
N PRO A 17 14.22 -33.19 -22.61
CA PRO A 17 14.38 -32.89 -21.19
C PRO A 17 15.21 -31.62 -20.94
N PHE A 18 15.83 -31.02 -21.97
CA PHE A 18 16.63 -29.79 -21.84
C PHE A 18 15.87 -28.49 -22.15
N ILE A 19 14.58 -28.56 -22.55
CA ILE A 19 13.75 -27.37 -22.84
C ILE A 19 12.66 -27.17 -21.77
N SER A 20 12.92 -27.57 -20.52
CA SER A 20 11.99 -27.27 -19.43
C SER A 20 12.70 -26.90 -18.13
N PHE A 21 13.60 -25.92 -18.22
CA PHE A 21 13.95 -25.03 -17.10
C PHE A 21 13.70 -23.58 -17.51
N GLY A 22 12.47 -23.31 -17.97
CA GLY A 22 11.88 -21.99 -17.76
C GLY A 22 11.59 -21.86 -16.28
N GLY A 23 12.61 -21.47 -15.49
CA GLY A 23 12.41 -21.13 -14.09
C GLY A 23 11.31 -20.10 -14.02
N LYS A 24 10.19 -20.46 -13.39
CA LYS A 24 9.30 -19.45 -12.81
C LYS A 24 10.20 -18.53 -11.99
N PRO A 25 10.17 -17.20 -12.18
CA PRO A 25 10.93 -16.30 -11.31
C PRO A 25 10.58 -16.72 -9.88
N GLY A 26 11.63 -17.06 -9.12
CA GLY A 26 11.50 -17.68 -7.81
C GLY A 26 10.47 -16.89 -7.01
N SER A 27 9.55 -17.61 -6.37
CA SER A 27 8.70 -17.03 -5.34
C SER A 27 9.64 -16.48 -4.27
N SER A 28 10.05 -15.22 -4.38
CA SER A 28 10.62 -14.51 -3.25
C SER A 28 9.53 -14.60 -2.19
N SER A 29 9.79 -15.35 -1.12
CA SER A 29 8.86 -15.41 -0.01
C SER A 29 8.58 -13.99 0.42
N PHE A 30 7.33 -13.56 0.25
CA PHE A 30 6.91 -12.22 0.67
C PHE A 30 7.22 -12.07 2.16
N ASN A 31 8.06 -11.11 2.50
CA ASN A 31 8.43 -10.84 3.88
C ASN A 31 7.69 -9.59 4.38
N PRO A 32 6.58 -9.74 5.13
CA PRO A 32 5.77 -8.60 5.59
C PRO A 32 6.54 -7.62 6.47
N SER A 33 7.59 -8.07 7.18
CA SER A 33 8.33 -7.20 8.10
C SER A 33 9.08 -6.07 7.40
N LEU A 34 9.36 -6.20 6.10
CA LEU A 34 9.97 -5.13 5.31
C LEU A 34 9.00 -3.98 5.04
N PHE A 35 7.70 -4.23 5.11
CA PHE A 35 6.65 -3.26 4.80
C PHE A 35 6.00 -2.68 6.04
N VAL A 36 6.36 -3.17 7.23
CA VAL A 36 5.85 -2.69 8.51
C VAL A 36 6.85 -1.73 9.14
N THR A 37 6.36 -0.60 9.64
CA THR A 37 7.17 0.41 10.30
C THR A 37 7.96 -0.22 11.46
N PRO A 38 9.29 -0.09 11.49
CA PRO A 38 10.09 -0.61 12.58
C PRO A 38 9.74 0.06 13.91
N ALA A 39 9.56 -0.72 14.97
CA ALA A 39 9.22 -0.22 16.31
C ALA A 39 10.17 0.89 16.84
N LEU A 40 11.44 0.87 16.42
CA LEU A 40 12.47 1.86 16.78
C LEU A 40 12.27 3.23 16.13
N LYS A 41 11.44 3.33 15.09
CA LYS A 41 11.13 4.58 14.39
C LYS A 41 9.97 5.35 15.02
N TYR A 42 9.26 4.72 15.96
CA TYR A 42 8.19 5.35 16.69
C TYR A 42 8.70 6.10 17.92
N SER A 43 7.97 7.15 18.29
CA SER A 43 7.87 7.67 19.64
C SER A 43 7.53 6.56 20.65
N LEU A 44 7.73 6.83 21.94
CA LEU A 44 7.51 5.83 22.99
C LEU A 44 6.10 5.20 22.94
N ILE A 45 5.09 6.01 22.63
CA ILE A 45 3.69 5.58 22.57
C ILE A 45 3.45 4.73 21.33
N GLY A 46 3.89 5.20 20.15
CA GLY A 46 3.78 4.43 18.91
C GLY A 46 4.51 3.10 18.96
N LYS A 47 5.65 3.05 19.66
CA LYS A 47 6.41 1.82 19.88
C LYS A 47 5.62 0.78 20.67
N GLY A 48 4.88 1.21 21.69
CA GLY A 48 3.99 0.34 22.46
C GLY A 48 2.91 -0.27 21.56
N LEU A 49 2.25 0.57 20.75
CA LEU A 49 1.22 0.12 19.80
C LEU A 49 1.78 -0.83 18.74
N SER A 50 2.93 -0.49 18.14
CA SER A 50 3.53 -1.31 17.08
C SER A 50 3.90 -2.71 17.57
N LEU A 51 4.35 -2.83 18.83
CA LEU A 51 4.67 -4.12 19.43
C LEU A 51 3.42 -4.90 19.85
N ALA A 52 2.43 -4.22 20.43
CA ALA A 52 1.19 -4.85 20.88
C ALA A 52 0.35 -5.39 19.72
N TYR A 53 0.37 -4.69 18.58
CA TYR A 53 -0.44 -5.02 17.39
C TYR A 53 0.41 -5.49 16.19
N GLU A 54 1.64 -5.96 16.44
CA GLU A 54 2.53 -6.46 15.38
C GLU A 54 1.87 -7.56 14.51
N PRO A 55 1.16 -8.57 15.08
CA PRO A 55 0.50 -9.60 14.28
C PRO A 55 -0.55 -9.02 13.31
N GLN A 56 -1.29 -7.99 13.74
CA GLN A 56 -2.30 -7.31 12.94
C GLN A 56 -1.64 -6.53 11.79
N LEU A 57 -0.54 -5.82 12.06
CA LEU A 57 0.23 -5.11 11.04
C LEU A 57 0.81 -6.08 9.98
N TYR A 58 1.37 -7.22 10.41
CA TYR A 58 1.91 -8.23 9.50
C TYR A 58 0.82 -8.91 8.67
N SER A 59 -0.32 -9.20 9.30
CA SER A 59 -1.50 -9.73 8.62
C SER A 59 -2.01 -8.75 7.58
N MET A 60 -2.10 -7.46 7.92
CA MET A 60 -2.54 -6.40 7.01
C MET A 60 -1.62 -6.27 5.79
N ALA A 61 -0.29 -6.18 6.01
CA ALA A 61 0.69 -6.13 4.92
C ALA A 61 0.60 -7.36 3.99
N THR A 62 0.40 -8.54 4.58
CA THR A 62 0.24 -9.80 3.85
C THR A 62 -1.03 -9.82 3.01
N ARG A 63 -2.17 -9.43 3.59
CA ARG A 63 -3.44 -9.32 2.87
C ARG A 63 -3.35 -8.36 1.71
N ILE A 64 -2.80 -7.15 1.93
CA ILE A 64 -2.61 -6.18 0.85
C ILE A 64 -1.77 -6.77 -0.29
N HIS A 65 -0.65 -7.42 0.03
CA HIS A 65 0.20 -8.03 -1.00
C HIS A 65 -0.51 -9.14 -1.79
N GLN A 66 -1.33 -9.95 -1.13
CA GLN A 66 -2.06 -11.06 -1.74
C GLN A 66 -3.27 -10.60 -2.56
N GLU A 67 -4.05 -9.66 -2.02
CA GLU A 67 -5.32 -9.23 -2.59
C GLU A 67 -5.12 -8.14 -3.66
N LEU A 68 -4.08 -7.29 -3.54
CA LEU A 68 -3.84 -6.14 -4.42
C LEU A 68 -2.56 -6.26 -5.26
N SER A 69 -2.14 -7.49 -5.57
CA SER A 69 -0.96 -7.74 -6.40
C SER A 69 -1.15 -7.15 -7.82
N SER A 70 -0.41 -6.09 -8.14
CA SER A 70 -0.49 -5.40 -9.42
C SER A 70 0.84 -4.73 -9.76
N SER A 71 1.19 -4.66 -11.05
CA SER A 71 2.35 -3.88 -11.50
C SER A 71 2.17 -2.37 -11.30
N ARG A 72 0.93 -1.93 -11.03
CA ARG A 72 0.56 -0.53 -10.80
C ARG A 72 0.50 -0.16 -9.32
N PHE A 73 0.73 -1.11 -8.42
CA PHE A 73 0.60 -0.90 -6.98
C PHE A 73 1.83 -1.42 -6.26
N GLU A 74 2.35 -0.65 -5.31
CA GLU A 74 3.46 -1.08 -4.48
C GLU A 74 3.37 -0.51 -3.06
N LEU A 75 3.51 -1.40 -2.08
CA LEU A 75 3.87 -1.01 -0.72
C LEU A 75 5.35 -0.59 -0.69
N LEU A 76 5.63 0.55 -0.09
CA LEU A 76 6.96 1.00 0.31
C LEU A 76 7.56 0.10 1.39
N ASP A 77 8.73 -0.46 1.10
CA ASP A 77 9.55 -1.12 2.11
C ASP A 77 10.37 -0.11 2.94
N VAL A 78 11.09 -0.61 3.94
CA VAL A 78 12.01 0.17 4.78
C VAL A 78 13.18 0.83 4.02
N ASN A 79 13.48 0.39 2.79
CA ASN A 79 14.53 0.99 1.97
C ASN A 79 14.02 2.20 1.18
N ARG A 80 12.72 2.20 0.84
CA ARG A 80 12.07 3.30 0.11
C ARG A 80 11.46 4.35 1.04
N SER A 81 11.02 3.96 2.24
CA SER A 81 10.51 4.88 3.26
C SER A 81 11.01 4.47 4.64
N PRO A 82 11.55 5.41 5.44
CA PRO A 82 12.03 5.10 6.79
C PRO A 82 10.93 4.55 7.71
N MET A 83 9.67 4.85 7.38
CA MET A 83 8.50 4.41 8.13
C MET A 83 7.83 3.18 7.50
N ALA A 84 8.32 2.66 6.36
CA ALA A 84 7.66 1.63 5.57
C ALA A 84 6.17 1.97 5.28
N SER A 85 5.38 1.00 4.84
CA SER A 85 4.00 1.25 4.41
C SER A 85 2.97 1.12 5.51
N VAL A 86 3.17 0.20 6.44
CA VAL A 86 2.15 -0.27 7.36
C VAL A 86 2.54 0.07 8.78
N GLY A 87 1.73 0.84 9.49
CA GLY A 87 2.07 1.29 10.84
C GLY A 87 0.99 2.07 11.57
N PHE A 88 1.39 2.82 12.58
CA PHE A 88 0.55 3.74 13.34
C PHE A 88 1.06 5.18 13.18
N PHE A 89 0.40 5.99 12.38
CA PHE A 89 0.90 7.33 12.07
C PHE A 89 0.21 8.40 12.91
N ALA A 90 0.88 9.53 13.13
CA ALA A 90 0.28 10.69 13.75
C ALA A 90 -0.54 11.49 12.72
N ASN A 91 -1.62 12.13 13.18
CA ASN A 91 -2.28 13.17 12.41
C ASN A 91 -1.74 14.53 12.88
N PRO A 92 -1.14 15.36 12.03
CA PRO A 92 -0.59 16.65 12.46
C PRO A 92 -1.64 17.65 12.95
N SER A 93 -2.92 17.47 12.60
CA SER A 93 -4.00 18.28 13.17
C SER A 93 -4.39 17.87 14.59
N GLU A 94 -3.93 16.70 15.05
CA GLU A 94 -4.19 16.24 16.41
C GLU A 94 -3.17 16.82 17.39
N THR A 95 -3.66 17.68 18.27
CA THR A 95 -2.85 18.30 19.33
C THR A 95 -2.46 17.33 20.45
N THR A 96 -3.15 16.19 20.55
CA THR A 96 -2.90 15.20 21.60
C THR A 96 -1.80 14.22 21.15
N PRO A 97 -0.60 14.23 21.78
CA PRO A 97 0.56 13.47 21.29
C PRO A 97 0.41 11.95 21.33
N THR A 98 -0.63 11.43 22.00
CA THR A 98 -0.93 9.99 22.11
C THR A 98 -1.83 9.46 21.00
N VAL A 99 -2.47 10.33 20.22
CA VAL A 99 -3.42 9.93 19.19
C VAL A 99 -2.69 9.34 17.98
N ARG A 100 -3.13 8.17 17.53
CA ARG A 100 -2.58 7.48 16.36
C ARG A 100 -3.67 7.00 15.42
N PHE A 101 -3.28 6.76 14.18
CA PHE A 101 -4.11 6.22 13.11
C PHE A 101 -3.44 4.99 12.52
N LEU A 102 -4.19 3.90 12.36
CA LEU A 102 -3.70 2.72 11.65
C LEU A 102 -3.46 3.09 10.18
N GLY A 103 -2.23 3.00 9.71
CA GLY A 103 -1.79 3.58 8.46
C GLY A 103 -1.42 2.56 7.39
N VAL A 104 -1.77 2.89 6.14
CA VAL A 104 -1.20 2.28 4.94
C VAL A 104 -0.73 3.38 3.99
N THR A 105 0.53 3.27 3.54
CA THR A 105 1.11 4.10 2.49
C THR A 105 1.45 3.25 1.27
N ALA A 106 1.06 3.70 0.07
CA ALA A 106 1.36 2.97 -1.16
C ALA A 106 1.66 3.90 -2.34
N ARG A 107 2.39 3.36 -3.32
CA ARG A 107 2.60 3.99 -4.62
C ARG A 107 1.67 3.40 -5.66
N VAL A 108 1.14 4.26 -6.53
CA VAL A 108 0.18 3.91 -7.56
C VAL A 108 0.60 4.48 -8.91
N ASN A 109 0.60 3.64 -9.95
CA ASN A 109 0.64 4.09 -11.34
C ASN A 109 -0.79 4.31 -11.83
N ILE A 110 -1.13 5.55 -12.14
CA ILE A 110 -2.45 5.93 -12.69
C ILE A 110 -2.42 5.91 -14.22
N LYS A 111 -3.56 5.58 -14.82
CA LYS A 111 -3.69 5.46 -16.29
C LYS A 111 -4.68 6.44 -16.91
N LEU A 112 -5.62 6.97 -16.11
CA LEU A 112 -6.62 7.96 -16.55
C LEU A 112 -7.45 7.48 -17.75
N ASN A 113 -7.93 6.24 -17.70
CA ASN A 113 -8.74 5.69 -18.80
C ASN A 113 -10.12 6.34 -18.91
N TYR A 114 -10.68 6.79 -17.78
CA TYR A 114 -12.06 7.29 -17.68
C TYR A 114 -12.17 8.65 -16.98
N PHE A 115 -11.13 9.10 -16.29
CA PHE A 115 -11.10 10.35 -15.53
C PHE A 115 -10.30 11.42 -16.28
N PRO A 116 -10.69 12.71 -16.19
CA PRO A 116 -9.94 13.79 -16.81
C PRO A 116 -8.58 13.97 -16.13
N ASP A 117 -7.55 14.38 -16.89
CA ASP A 117 -6.21 14.67 -16.35
C ASP A 117 -6.19 15.98 -15.54
N THR A 118 -6.76 15.92 -14.34
CA THR A 118 -6.86 16.99 -13.34
C THR A 118 -6.49 16.41 -11.98
N ASP A 119 -6.16 17.25 -11.00
CA ASP A 119 -5.81 16.78 -9.64
C ASP A 119 -6.88 15.82 -9.08
N GLY A 120 -8.16 16.20 -9.18
CA GLY A 120 -9.27 15.37 -8.72
C GLY A 120 -9.46 14.10 -9.56
N GLY A 121 -9.24 14.16 -10.87
CA GLY A 121 -9.34 12.99 -11.74
C GLY A 121 -8.22 11.97 -11.51
N ARG A 122 -6.99 12.44 -11.24
CA ARG A 122 -5.84 11.60 -10.89
C ARG A 122 -6.04 10.88 -9.56
N LEU A 123 -6.49 11.60 -8.53
CA LEU A 123 -6.86 11.00 -7.24
C LEU A 123 -8.01 9.98 -7.40
N SER A 124 -9.01 10.31 -8.22
CA SER A 124 -10.15 9.41 -8.48
C SER A 124 -9.71 8.11 -9.13
N ASP A 125 -8.78 8.14 -10.11
CA ASP A 125 -8.22 6.92 -10.73
C ASP A 125 -7.48 6.05 -9.72
N ALA A 126 -6.69 6.66 -8.82
CA ALA A 126 -5.97 5.94 -7.77
C ALA A 126 -6.93 5.30 -6.75
N MET A 127 -7.96 6.05 -6.32
CA MET A 127 -8.96 5.57 -5.36
C MET A 127 -9.87 4.48 -5.95
N ASP A 128 -10.27 4.61 -7.22
CA ASP A 128 -11.08 3.61 -7.93
C ASP A 128 -10.30 2.30 -8.12
N ALA A 129 -9.01 2.40 -8.48
CA ALA A 129 -8.18 1.22 -8.74
C ALA A 129 -7.80 0.43 -7.47
N PHE A 130 -7.48 1.11 -6.37
CA PHE A 130 -6.94 0.45 -5.16
C PHE A 130 -7.51 0.97 -3.84
N GLY A 131 -8.03 2.19 -3.81
CA GLY A 131 -8.43 2.86 -2.57
C GLY A 131 -9.54 2.14 -1.82
N LYS A 132 -10.60 1.67 -2.51
CA LYS A 132 -11.71 0.97 -1.86
C LYS A 132 -11.27 -0.28 -1.10
N ASP A 133 -10.47 -1.13 -1.74
CA ASP A 133 -10.02 -2.39 -1.14
C ASP A 133 -9.06 -2.13 0.03
N LEU A 134 -8.19 -1.12 -0.08
CA LEU A 134 -7.35 -0.68 1.03
C LEU A 134 -8.16 -0.20 2.22
N LEU A 135 -9.23 0.57 2.00
CA LEU A 135 -10.13 1.02 3.06
C LEU A 135 -10.83 -0.15 3.76
N VAL A 136 -11.25 -1.16 2.99
CA VAL A 136 -11.84 -2.38 3.55
C VAL A 136 -10.82 -3.09 4.46
N ILE A 137 -9.61 -3.36 3.95
CA ILE A 137 -8.55 -4.02 4.71
C ILE A 137 -8.15 -3.23 5.97
N LEU A 138 -8.03 -1.90 5.85
CA LEU A 138 -7.77 -1.00 6.98
C LEU A 138 -8.88 -1.08 8.03
N GLY A 139 -10.14 -1.01 7.61
CA GLY A 139 -11.28 -1.03 8.54
C GLY A 139 -11.45 -2.38 9.25
N ASP A 140 -11.24 -3.49 8.54
CA ASP A 140 -11.22 -4.83 9.12
C ASP A 140 -10.13 -4.93 10.20
N THR A 141 -8.93 -4.46 9.88
CA THR A 141 -7.77 -4.50 10.79
C THR A 141 -8.01 -3.59 12.00
N LEU A 142 -8.50 -2.37 11.78
CA LEU A 142 -8.86 -1.40 12.81
C LEU A 142 -9.94 -1.93 13.77
N GLY A 143 -10.85 -2.78 13.27
CA GLY A 143 -11.85 -3.47 14.08
C GLY A 143 -11.26 -4.41 15.14
N THR A 144 -10.02 -4.88 14.94
CA THR A 144 -9.30 -5.74 15.90
C THR A 144 -8.42 -4.96 16.88
N VAL A 145 -8.22 -3.66 16.66
CA VAL A 145 -7.44 -2.77 17.52
C VAL A 145 -8.35 -2.17 18.60
N GLN A 146 -8.12 -2.54 19.86
CA GLN A 146 -8.95 -2.12 21.00
C GLN A 146 -8.45 -0.85 21.70
N ASP A 147 -7.25 -0.37 21.34
CA ASP A 147 -6.65 0.79 21.97
C ASP A 147 -7.43 2.08 21.68
N ILE A 148 -7.77 2.83 22.75
CA ILE A 148 -8.54 4.07 22.67
C ILE A 148 -7.74 5.24 22.07
N GLY A 149 -6.41 5.16 22.10
CA GLY A 149 -5.49 6.10 21.47
C GLY A 149 -5.44 5.95 19.95
N VAL A 150 -5.94 4.84 19.41
CA VAL A 150 -6.09 4.65 17.95
C VAL A 150 -7.46 5.16 17.51
N ARG A 151 -7.48 6.38 16.97
CA ARG A 151 -8.71 7.15 16.67
C ARG A 151 -9.31 6.87 15.31
N GLY A 152 -8.56 6.21 14.43
CA GLY A 152 -9.00 5.97 13.05
C GLY A 152 -7.95 5.23 12.22
N ALA A 153 -8.10 5.36 10.91
CA ALA A 153 -7.12 4.92 9.93
C ALA A 153 -6.59 6.08 9.10
N VAL A 154 -5.42 5.92 8.50
CA VAL A 154 -4.90 6.84 7.50
C VAL A 154 -4.53 6.06 6.24
N LEU A 155 -5.04 6.52 5.10
CA LEU A 155 -4.67 6.03 3.79
C LEU A 155 -3.81 7.08 3.10
N ILE A 156 -2.58 6.73 2.78
CA ILE A 156 -1.64 7.60 2.06
C ILE A 156 -1.40 6.98 0.69
N LEU A 157 -1.91 7.64 -0.35
CA LEU A 157 -1.65 7.24 -1.74
C LEU A 157 -0.71 8.24 -2.38
N ILE A 158 0.43 7.75 -2.84
CA ILE A 158 1.34 8.48 -3.72
C ILE A 158 1.06 7.98 -5.13
N TYR A 159 0.70 8.85 -6.05
CA TYR A 159 0.26 8.45 -7.37
C TYR A 159 0.86 9.32 -8.48
N SER A 160 1.18 8.68 -9.60
CA SER A 160 1.78 9.33 -10.77
C SER A 160 1.42 8.55 -12.04
N LYS A 161 1.48 9.22 -13.20
CA LYS A 161 1.39 8.56 -14.50
C LYS A 161 2.66 7.76 -14.83
N ALA A 162 3.78 8.06 -14.16
CA ALA A 162 5.03 7.33 -14.31
C ALA A 162 4.90 5.88 -13.80
N GLU A 163 5.64 4.96 -14.42
CA GLU A 163 5.74 3.59 -13.96
C GLU A 163 6.43 3.53 -12.59
N LEU A 164 6.08 2.56 -11.74
CA LEU A 164 6.60 2.48 -10.37
C LEU A 164 8.12 2.27 -10.29
N SER A 165 8.72 1.74 -11.36
CA SER A 165 10.16 1.55 -11.51
C SER A 165 10.91 2.78 -12.01
N ASP A 166 10.21 3.85 -12.41
CA ASP A 166 10.84 5.07 -12.91
C ASP A 166 11.63 5.77 -11.78
N PRO A 167 12.94 6.03 -11.95
CA PRO A 167 13.71 6.77 -10.94
C PRO A 167 13.20 8.18 -10.69
N ASN A 168 12.46 8.78 -11.64
CA ASN A 168 11.87 10.11 -11.53
C ASN A 168 10.40 10.07 -11.09
N TYR A 169 9.90 8.92 -10.62
CA TYR A 169 8.49 8.74 -10.24
C TYR A 169 7.96 9.89 -9.36
N TYR A 170 8.74 10.29 -8.34
CA TYR A 170 8.32 11.33 -7.39
C TYR A 170 8.36 12.77 -7.93
N ASN A 171 9.05 13.02 -9.05
CA ASN A 171 9.15 14.37 -9.61
C ASN A 171 7.79 14.88 -10.10
N GLU A 172 6.95 13.97 -10.61
CA GLU A 172 5.60 14.27 -11.11
C GLU A 172 4.51 13.61 -10.28
N ALA A 173 4.86 13.03 -9.12
CA ALA A 173 3.89 12.41 -8.25
C ALA A 173 3.10 13.44 -7.44
N GLU A 174 1.88 13.07 -7.14
CA GLU A 174 1.07 13.68 -6.10
C GLU A 174 0.91 12.66 -4.98
N ALA A 175 0.62 13.15 -3.78
CA ALA A 175 0.20 12.29 -2.70
C ALA A 175 -0.99 12.88 -1.97
N VAL A 176 -1.86 12.00 -1.48
CA VAL A 176 -2.95 12.37 -0.60
C VAL A 176 -2.89 11.51 0.64
N ALA A 177 -2.90 12.14 1.80
CA ALA A 177 -3.10 11.50 3.10
C ALA A 177 -4.54 11.75 3.55
N VAL A 178 -5.33 10.68 3.69
CA VAL A 178 -6.73 10.74 4.13
C VAL A 178 -6.82 10.14 5.52
N PHE A 179 -7.03 10.98 6.53
CA PHE A 179 -7.27 10.56 7.92
C PHE A 179 -8.76 10.36 8.14
N ILE A 180 -9.13 9.13 8.48
CA ILE A 180 -10.49 8.65 8.52
C ILE A 180 -10.84 8.26 9.95
N PRO A 181 -11.82 8.92 10.59
CA PRO A 181 -12.30 8.54 11.91
C PRO A 181 -12.75 7.08 11.97
N LYS A 182 -12.50 6.41 13.11
CA LYS A 182 -12.81 4.98 13.30
C LYS A 182 -14.29 4.67 13.06
N ASP A 183 -15.19 5.52 13.54
CA ASP A 183 -16.63 5.38 13.37
C ASP A 183 -17.07 5.58 11.91
N ALA A 184 -16.47 6.52 11.19
CA ALA A 184 -16.73 6.73 9.77
C ALA A 184 -16.29 5.52 8.94
N LEU A 185 -15.08 5.00 9.18
CA LEU A 185 -14.59 3.81 8.47
C LEU A 185 -15.41 2.56 8.77
N GLN A 186 -15.85 2.37 10.02
CA GLN A 186 -16.74 1.28 10.41
C GLN A 186 -18.10 1.38 9.71
N GLN A 187 -18.67 2.59 9.59
CA GLN A 187 -19.90 2.81 8.84
C GLN A 187 -19.73 2.50 7.35
N PHE A 188 -18.59 2.89 6.76
CA PHE A 188 -18.27 2.60 5.36
C PHE A 188 -18.14 1.10 5.11
N ASN A 189 -17.36 0.37 5.91
CA ASN A 189 -17.21 -1.09 5.76
C ASN A 189 -18.52 -1.84 6.02
N ALA A 190 -19.42 -1.28 6.82
CA ALA A 190 -20.77 -1.80 7.03
C ALA A 190 -21.77 -1.37 5.94
N TYR A 191 -21.32 -0.73 4.85
CA TYR A 191 -22.12 -0.22 3.74
C TYR A 191 -23.21 0.79 4.15
N LYS A 192 -23.03 1.49 5.27
CA LYS A 192 -23.98 2.49 5.80
C LYS A 192 -23.78 3.87 5.17
N ILE A 193 -22.57 4.18 4.73
CA ILE A 193 -22.23 5.43 4.05
C ILE A 193 -21.52 5.15 2.73
N ARG A 194 -21.62 6.10 1.79
CA ARG A 194 -20.95 6.05 0.49
C ARG A 194 -19.55 6.65 0.57
N PHE A 195 -18.76 6.41 -0.47
CA PHE A 195 -17.40 6.93 -0.60
C PHE A 195 -17.34 8.47 -0.43
N ASN A 196 -18.19 9.23 -1.12
CA ASN A 196 -18.20 10.69 -0.99
C ASN A 196 -18.46 11.16 0.46
N GLN A 197 -19.37 10.48 1.18
CA GLN A 197 -19.67 10.80 2.58
C GLN A 197 -18.50 10.45 3.50
N LEU A 198 -17.78 9.35 3.24
CA LEU A 198 -16.57 9.01 3.98
C LEU A 198 -15.54 10.15 3.87
N PHE A 199 -15.35 10.68 2.66
CA PHE A 199 -14.41 11.77 2.40
C PHE A 199 -14.84 13.10 3.03
N GLU A 200 -16.13 13.41 3.06
CA GLU A 200 -16.67 14.57 3.79
C GLU A 200 -16.43 14.49 5.30
N MET A 201 -16.35 13.28 5.85
CA MET A 201 -16.06 13.02 7.27
C MET A 201 -14.57 12.85 7.57
N SER A 202 -13.71 12.93 6.54
CA SER A 202 -12.28 12.69 6.65
C SER A 202 -11.49 13.98 6.54
N GLU A 203 -10.30 13.98 7.11
CA GLU A 203 -9.34 15.04 6.92
C GLU A 203 -8.36 14.67 5.80
N MET A 204 -8.06 15.61 4.90
CA MET A 204 -7.22 15.37 3.74
C MET A 204 -6.08 16.37 3.63
N PHE A 205 -4.89 15.84 3.37
CA PHE A 205 -3.71 16.62 3.06
C PHE A 205 -3.19 16.23 1.68
N VAL A 206 -2.88 17.22 0.84
CA VAL A 206 -2.41 17.03 -0.53
C VAL A 206 -0.97 17.51 -0.65
N PHE A 207 -0.13 16.69 -1.25
CA PHE A 207 1.29 16.94 -1.48
C PHE A 207 1.58 16.79 -2.96
N LYS A 208 2.44 17.66 -3.51
CA LYS A 208 2.80 17.65 -4.92
C LYS A 208 4.30 17.76 -5.10
N GLY A 209 4.84 16.85 -5.91
CA GLY A 209 6.26 16.79 -6.22
C GLY A 209 7.12 16.24 -5.09
N ASN A 210 8.38 15.97 -5.42
CA ASN A 210 9.30 15.23 -4.58
C ASN A 210 9.50 15.86 -3.19
N GLU A 211 9.70 17.18 -3.11
CA GLU A 211 9.96 17.89 -1.86
C GLU A 211 8.83 17.71 -0.84
N GLN A 212 7.57 17.88 -1.26
CA GLN A 212 6.42 17.73 -0.37
C GLN A 212 6.16 16.28 0.01
N ILE A 213 6.50 15.32 -0.87
CA ILE A 213 6.41 13.89 -0.57
C ILE A 213 7.48 13.48 0.46
N GLU A 214 8.67 14.09 0.41
CA GLU A 214 9.67 13.92 1.47
C GLU A 214 9.18 14.48 2.80
N THR A 215 8.50 15.64 2.81
CA THR A 215 7.83 16.16 4.02
C THR A 215 6.78 15.19 4.55
N LEU A 216 5.94 14.60 3.68
CA LEU A 216 4.96 13.57 4.06
C LEU A 216 5.64 12.39 4.77
N PHE A 217 6.74 11.85 4.22
CA PHE A 217 7.47 10.76 4.87
C PHE A 217 8.07 11.16 6.21
N ASN A 218 8.58 12.38 6.30
CA ASN A 218 9.32 12.85 7.47
C ASN A 218 8.45 13.46 8.55
N GLU A 219 7.22 13.88 8.29
CA GLU A 219 6.38 14.59 9.27
C GLU A 219 5.07 13.87 9.54
N PHE A 220 4.40 13.35 8.50
CA PHE A 220 3.08 12.74 8.62
C PHE A 220 3.18 11.27 8.97
N MET A 221 4.21 10.58 8.49
CA MET A 221 4.40 9.17 8.77
C MET A 221 5.18 8.90 10.06
N GLN A 222 5.66 9.94 10.76
CA GLN A 222 6.23 9.76 12.10
C GLN A 222 5.16 9.22 13.05
N GLY A 223 5.47 8.13 13.75
CA GLY A 223 4.61 7.51 14.74
C GLY A 223 5.11 7.69 16.15
#